data_AF-A0A316ZCU0-F1
#
_entry.id   AF-A0A316ZCU0-F1
#
_cell.length_a   1.000
_cell.length_b   1.000
_cell.length_c   1.000
_cell.angle_alpha   90.00
_cell.angle_beta   90.00
_cell.angle_gamma   90.00
#
_symmetry.space_group_name_H-M   'P 1'
#
loop_
_entity.id
_entity.type
_entity.pdbx_description
1 polymer ?
#
loop_
_entity_poly.entity_id
_entity_poly.type
_entity_poly.pdbx_seq_one_letter_code
_entity_poly.pdbx_strand_id
1 'polypeptide(L)'
;MPPPPAAPPPLQASAPPRAGDTHVLITGFGPFGSIVTDTNPSWLAIQALHNTLLAPAAPQPASDSDSRRVHIQVLQSAVCYSHILSLVPRLHGCPPSLHSEPWLDPRGAAPVAGCGPQGSGKPYPAGYALQHPPGGFDVVLHVGVGHAGNLAVEQLAHKRRYQMTDARGEHAPRALDQSALAEPAAPQRVADTSCVRGFAEGYEAFQEEERSSVDVAALVEWLKRQGTEHVRPSLDAGRFLCDFIYYASLCEAQRARPRREQAGKAGATVLFIHVPPVGEPLSLAEMTEGLRGAAWWLATQK
;
A
#
# COMPACT_ATOMS: atom_id res chain seq x y z
N MET A 1 -17.71 10.99 17.69
CA MET A 1 -17.03 10.80 16.40
C MET A 1 -16.99 12.13 15.68
N PRO A 2 -15.87 12.52 15.06
CA PRO A 2 -15.84 13.67 14.16
C PRO A 2 -16.83 13.45 13.01
N PRO A 3 -17.40 14.51 12.41
CA PRO A 3 -18.25 14.38 11.24
C PRO A 3 -17.48 13.74 10.08
N PRO A 4 -18.15 12.98 9.19
CA PRO A 4 -17.51 12.48 7.98
C PRO A 4 -16.98 13.65 7.13
N PRO A 5 -15.93 13.44 6.31
CA PRO A 5 -15.37 14.52 5.52
C PRO A 5 -16.34 14.93 4.42
N ALA A 6 -16.21 16.17 3.94
CA ALA A 6 -16.91 16.63 2.74
C ALA A 6 -16.48 15.81 1.51
N ALA A 7 -17.26 15.92 0.43
CA ALA A 7 -16.93 15.30 -0.85
C ALA A 7 -15.51 15.69 -1.31
N PRO A 8 -14.76 14.76 -1.94
CA PRO A 8 -13.40 15.04 -2.38
C PRO A 8 -13.41 16.13 -3.46
N PRO A 9 -12.60 17.20 -3.34
CA PRO A 9 -12.59 18.31 -4.28
C PRO A 9 -12.08 17.85 -5.66
N PRO A 10 -12.26 18.65 -6.73
CA PRO A 10 -11.77 18.29 -8.06
C PRO A 10 -10.26 18.02 -8.08
N LEU A 11 -9.82 17.06 -8.92
CA LEU A 11 -8.40 16.85 -9.18
C LEU A 11 -7.83 18.04 -9.93
N GLN A 12 -6.69 18.52 -9.45
CA GLN A 12 -5.89 19.56 -10.08
C GLN A 12 -4.50 18.99 -10.41
N ALA A 13 -3.86 19.58 -11.42
CA ALA A 13 -2.46 19.27 -11.71
C ALA A 13 -1.57 19.58 -10.50
N SER A 14 -0.42 18.90 -10.39
CA SER A 14 0.51 19.15 -9.30
C SER A 14 0.88 20.63 -9.19
N ALA A 15 0.87 21.13 -7.97
CA ALA A 15 1.46 22.40 -7.61
C ALA A 15 2.70 22.15 -6.74
N PRO A 16 3.62 23.13 -6.61
CA PRO A 16 4.73 23.02 -5.67
C PRO A 16 4.23 22.65 -4.27
N PRO A 17 4.92 21.75 -3.55
CA PRO A 17 4.53 21.35 -2.21
C PRO A 17 4.55 22.56 -1.28
N ARG A 18 3.54 22.66 -0.41
CA ARG A 18 3.43 23.71 0.60
C ARG A 18 3.60 23.11 2.00
N ALA A 19 4.12 23.91 2.91
CA ALA A 19 4.11 23.56 4.32
C ALA A 19 2.64 23.35 4.76
N GLY A 20 2.35 22.20 5.38
CA GLY A 20 1.00 21.83 5.79
C GLY A 20 0.21 20.98 4.79
N ASP A 21 0.75 20.73 3.58
CA ASP A 21 0.17 19.73 2.66
C ASP A 21 0.15 18.35 3.35
N THR A 22 -0.96 17.62 3.17
CA THR A 22 -1.03 16.20 3.55
C THR A 22 -0.54 15.36 2.38
N HIS A 23 0.51 14.57 2.59
CA HIS A 23 1.13 13.76 1.54
C HIS A 23 0.59 12.33 1.56
N VAL A 24 -0.03 11.91 0.46
CA VAL A 24 -0.59 10.57 0.27
C VAL A 24 0.25 9.82 -0.74
N LEU A 25 0.70 8.63 -0.37
CA LEU A 25 1.24 7.64 -1.30
C LEU A 25 0.19 6.59 -1.57
N ILE A 26 -0.06 6.29 -2.84
CA ILE A 26 -0.86 5.13 -3.26
C ILE A 26 0.03 4.15 -4.01
N THR A 27 0.07 2.88 -3.62
CA THR A 27 0.83 1.87 -4.37
C THR A 27 -0.10 0.89 -5.07
N GLY A 28 0.24 0.48 -6.29
CA GLY A 28 -0.40 -0.61 -7.02
C GLY A 28 0.63 -1.65 -7.42
N PHE A 29 0.22 -2.87 -7.75
CA PHE A 29 1.15 -3.91 -8.21
C PHE A 29 1.29 -3.89 -9.74
N GLY A 30 2.48 -4.24 -10.24
CA GLY A 30 2.69 -4.53 -11.66
C GLY A 30 2.07 -5.87 -12.10
N PRO A 31 2.13 -6.22 -13.40
CA PRO A 31 1.66 -7.51 -13.91
C PRO A 31 2.35 -8.73 -13.27
N PHE A 32 1.60 -9.81 -13.04
CA PHE A 32 2.06 -11.09 -12.48
C PHE A 32 1.06 -12.23 -12.74
N GLY A 33 1.53 -13.48 -12.80
CA GLY A 33 0.67 -14.66 -12.85
C GLY A 33 -0.23 -14.64 -14.09
N SER A 34 -1.50 -15.07 -13.98
CA SER A 34 -2.48 -15.03 -15.09
C SER A 34 -2.87 -13.60 -15.55
N ILE A 35 -2.43 -12.57 -14.84
CA ILE A 35 -2.59 -11.15 -15.22
C ILE A 35 -1.48 -10.78 -16.25
N VAL A 36 -1.16 -11.71 -17.17
CA VAL A 36 -0.01 -11.65 -18.10
C VAL A 36 -0.23 -10.62 -19.20
N THR A 37 -1.47 -10.25 -19.52
CA THR A 37 -1.78 -9.35 -20.64
C THR A 37 -1.66 -7.89 -20.19
N ASP A 38 -0.41 -7.45 -20.07
CA ASP A 38 0.11 -6.07 -20.02
C ASP A 38 -0.30 -5.17 -18.85
N THR A 39 -1.34 -5.48 -18.06
CA THR A 39 -1.86 -4.52 -17.08
C THR A 39 -2.45 -5.18 -15.82
N ASN A 40 -2.14 -4.63 -14.65
CA ASN A 40 -2.72 -5.03 -13.37
C ASN A 40 -3.79 -4.02 -12.94
N PRO A 41 -5.04 -4.44 -12.62
CA PRO A 41 -6.12 -3.52 -12.24
C PRO A 41 -5.76 -2.56 -11.11
N SER A 42 -4.98 -3.01 -10.12
CA SER A 42 -4.55 -2.17 -9.01
C SER A 42 -3.65 -1.01 -9.45
N TRP A 43 -2.81 -1.21 -10.46
CA TRP A 43 -1.98 -0.16 -11.05
C TRP A 43 -2.80 0.75 -11.97
N LEU A 44 -3.62 0.15 -12.83
CA LEU A 44 -4.46 0.90 -13.77
C LEU A 44 -5.36 1.90 -13.03
N ALA A 45 -5.96 1.49 -11.91
CA ALA A 45 -6.91 2.30 -11.16
C ALA A 45 -6.28 3.51 -10.45
N ILE A 46 -4.95 3.60 -10.37
CA ILE A 46 -4.28 4.66 -9.61
C ILE A 46 -3.30 5.49 -10.44
N GLN A 47 -2.83 4.99 -11.59
CA GLN A 47 -1.77 5.68 -12.36
C GLN A 47 -2.14 7.12 -12.76
N ALA A 48 -3.42 7.39 -13.03
CA ALA A 48 -3.92 8.72 -13.38
C ALA A 48 -3.96 9.69 -12.18
N LEU A 49 -3.84 9.19 -10.95
CA LEU A 49 -3.77 9.99 -9.73
C LEU A 49 -2.34 10.45 -9.42
N HIS A 50 -1.34 10.00 -10.19
CA HIS A 50 0.05 10.36 -9.95
C HIS A 50 0.25 11.87 -10.02
N ASN A 51 0.86 12.43 -8.97
CA ASN A 51 1.23 13.83 -8.89
C ASN A 51 0.02 14.76 -9.13
N THR A 52 -1.09 14.44 -8.45
CA THR A 52 -2.32 15.25 -8.48
C THR A 52 -2.57 15.92 -7.13
N LEU A 53 -3.32 17.01 -7.15
CA LEU A 53 -3.69 17.76 -5.97
C LEU A 53 -5.20 17.75 -5.78
N LEU A 54 -5.66 17.40 -4.58
CA LEU A 54 -7.03 17.62 -4.13
C LEU A 54 -7.06 18.89 -3.26
N ALA A 55 -7.66 19.95 -3.81
CA ALA A 55 -7.77 21.24 -3.15
C ALA A 55 -9.08 21.96 -3.57
N PRO A 56 -9.66 22.81 -2.70
CA PRO A 56 -10.82 23.63 -3.05
C PRO A 56 -10.56 24.47 -4.31
N ALA A 57 -11.58 24.64 -5.16
CA ALA A 57 -11.46 25.32 -6.46
C ALA A 57 -11.24 26.84 -6.37
N ALA A 58 -11.50 27.46 -5.22
CA ALA A 58 -11.29 28.89 -4.99
C ALA A 58 -10.48 29.13 -3.71
N PRO A 59 -9.54 30.09 -3.68
CA PRO A 59 -8.96 30.56 -2.44
C PRO A 59 -10.07 31.22 -1.61
N GLN A 60 -10.57 30.50 -0.61
CA GLN A 60 -11.46 31.10 0.38
C GLN A 60 -10.65 32.13 1.19
N PRO A 61 -11.23 33.29 1.54
CA PRO A 61 -10.56 34.28 2.38
C PRO A 61 -10.11 33.61 3.67
N ALA A 62 -8.84 33.84 4.01
CA ALA A 62 -8.11 33.13 5.06
C ALA A 62 -8.90 33.07 6.39
N SER A 63 -9.53 31.92 6.63
CA SER A 63 -9.59 31.37 7.98
C SER A 63 -8.49 30.32 8.05
N ASP A 64 -7.66 30.41 9.09
CA ASP A 64 -6.39 29.67 9.24
C ASP A 64 -6.53 28.14 9.28
N SER A 65 -7.72 27.56 9.10
CA SER A 65 -7.98 26.12 9.27
C SER A 65 -8.36 25.32 8.02
N ASP A 66 -8.75 25.93 6.90
CA ASP A 66 -9.58 25.20 5.90
C ASP A 66 -9.07 25.12 4.44
N SER A 67 -7.79 25.43 4.20
CA SER A 67 -7.16 25.26 2.87
C SER A 67 -6.37 23.95 2.75
N ARG A 68 -6.86 22.87 3.35
CA ARG A 68 -6.13 21.60 3.40
C ARG A 68 -5.95 21.02 2.01
N ARG A 69 -4.69 20.94 1.60
CA ARG A 69 -4.24 20.39 0.33
C ARG A 69 -3.78 18.95 0.52
N VAL A 70 -4.29 18.04 -0.29
CA VAL A 70 -3.87 16.64 -0.29
C VAL A 70 -3.13 16.37 -1.60
N HIS A 71 -1.83 16.10 -1.48
CA HIS A 71 -0.96 15.77 -2.62
C HIS A 71 -0.85 14.26 -2.76
N ILE A 72 -1.31 13.74 -3.88
CA ILE A 72 -1.29 12.31 -4.18
C ILE A 72 -0.11 12.01 -5.08
N GLN A 73 0.71 11.06 -4.66
CA GLN A 73 1.73 10.42 -5.48
C GLN A 73 1.44 8.93 -5.54
N VAL A 74 1.73 8.31 -6.68
CA VAL A 74 1.50 6.88 -6.85
C VAL A 74 2.77 6.17 -7.29
N LEU A 75 2.88 4.89 -6.93
CA LEU A 75 4.04 4.03 -7.21
C LEU A 75 3.58 2.63 -7.62
N GLN A 76 4.17 2.08 -8.68
CA GLN A 76 3.98 0.66 -9.01
C GLN A 76 5.03 -0.20 -8.30
N SER A 77 4.59 -1.17 -7.49
CA SER A 77 5.41 -2.16 -6.81
C SER A 77 5.54 -3.44 -7.64
N ALA A 78 6.70 -4.11 -7.56
CA ALA A 78 6.84 -5.46 -8.06
C ALA A 78 6.07 -6.45 -7.17
N VAL A 79 5.62 -7.56 -7.76
CA VAL A 79 5.04 -8.70 -7.04
C VAL A 79 6.19 -9.61 -6.58
N CYS A 80 7.07 -9.08 -5.72
CA CYS A 80 8.26 -9.77 -5.21
C CYS A 80 8.43 -9.51 -3.70
N TYR A 81 8.72 -10.54 -2.90
CA TYR A 81 8.86 -10.40 -1.44
C TYR A 81 10.08 -9.54 -1.09
N SER A 82 11.22 -9.81 -1.72
CA SER A 82 12.47 -9.06 -1.55
C SER A 82 12.31 -7.57 -1.88
N HIS A 83 11.50 -7.25 -2.90
CA HIS A 83 11.21 -5.88 -3.29
C HIS A 83 10.41 -5.15 -2.20
N ILE A 84 9.36 -5.78 -1.67
CA ILE A 84 8.57 -5.20 -0.57
C ILE A 84 9.44 -4.98 0.68
N LEU A 85 10.26 -5.96 1.04
CA LEU A 85 11.19 -5.90 2.18
C LEU A 85 12.23 -4.78 2.04
N SER A 86 12.54 -4.37 0.81
CA SER A 86 13.40 -3.22 0.51
C SER A 86 12.64 -1.90 0.47
N LEU A 87 11.49 -1.88 -0.20
CA LEU A 87 10.72 -0.68 -0.53
C LEU A 87 9.95 -0.15 0.68
N VAL A 88 9.14 -0.98 1.33
CA VAL A 88 8.15 -0.54 2.33
C VAL A 88 8.79 0.14 3.54
N PRO A 89 9.88 -0.39 4.15
CA PRO A 89 10.55 0.34 5.21
C PRO A 89 10.99 1.74 4.78
N ARG A 90 11.49 1.90 3.54
CA ARG A 90 11.93 3.19 3.02
C ARG A 90 10.78 4.17 2.77
N LEU A 91 9.59 3.68 2.41
CA LEU A 91 8.38 4.51 2.31
C LEU A 91 8.04 5.19 3.65
N HIS A 92 8.35 4.51 4.77
CA HIS A 92 8.15 5.00 6.14
C HIS A 92 9.41 5.65 6.78
N GLY A 93 10.48 5.82 6.00
CA GLY A 93 11.74 6.39 6.45
C GLY A 93 12.54 5.47 7.39
N CYS A 94 12.31 4.17 7.33
CA CYS A 94 13.05 3.13 8.05
C CYS A 94 14.12 2.48 7.15
N PRO A 95 15.19 1.90 7.73
CA PRO A 95 16.12 1.04 7.00
C PRO A 95 15.40 -0.20 6.41
N PRO A 96 15.85 -0.75 5.27
CA PRO A 96 15.27 -1.96 4.69
C PRO A 96 15.47 -3.18 5.62
N SER A 97 14.66 -4.22 5.44
CA SER A 97 14.79 -5.48 6.19
C SER A 97 16.06 -6.25 5.82
N LEU A 98 16.55 -7.10 6.73
CA LEU A 98 17.73 -7.95 6.54
C LEU A 98 17.58 -8.96 5.39
N HIS A 99 16.35 -9.43 5.13
CA HIS A 99 16.02 -10.32 4.01
C HIS A 99 15.66 -9.55 2.74
N SER A 100 15.78 -8.22 2.75
CA SER A 100 15.66 -7.47 1.53
C SER A 100 16.82 -7.85 0.62
N GLU A 101 16.53 -7.94 -0.66
CA GLU A 101 17.56 -7.83 -1.67
C GLU A 101 17.35 -6.47 -2.31
N PRO A 102 18.02 -5.43 -1.78
CA PRO A 102 18.06 -4.16 -2.47
C PRO A 102 18.47 -4.46 -3.92
N TRP A 103 17.92 -3.72 -4.89
CA TRP A 103 18.26 -3.88 -6.32
C TRP A 103 17.56 -5.02 -7.07
N LEU A 104 16.84 -5.91 -6.38
CA LEU A 104 16.09 -6.99 -7.02
C LEU A 104 14.71 -6.52 -7.47
N ASP A 105 14.74 -5.57 -8.38
CA ASP A 105 13.77 -5.47 -9.46
C ASP A 105 14.45 -5.98 -10.73
N PRO A 106 14.18 -7.21 -11.20
CA PRO A 106 14.70 -7.70 -12.48
C PRO A 106 14.21 -6.88 -13.68
N ARG A 107 13.30 -5.91 -13.47
CA ARG A 107 12.83 -4.93 -14.46
C ARG A 107 13.41 -3.53 -14.22
N GLY A 108 14.53 -3.43 -13.49
CA GLY A 108 15.42 -2.27 -13.51
C GLY A 108 16.19 -2.11 -14.83
N ALA A 109 16.04 -3.05 -15.77
CA ALA A 109 16.29 -2.80 -17.19
C ALA A 109 15.11 -2.01 -17.76
N ALA A 110 15.38 -1.00 -18.60
CA ALA A 110 14.34 -0.19 -19.27
C ALA A 110 13.17 -1.09 -19.71
N PRO A 111 11.93 -0.76 -19.30
CA PRO A 111 10.83 -1.71 -19.40
C PRO A 111 10.62 -2.12 -20.86
N VAL A 112 10.89 -3.39 -21.18
CA VAL A 112 10.33 -3.97 -22.40
C VAL A 112 8.83 -4.10 -22.11
N ALA A 113 8.03 -3.25 -22.74
CA ALA A 113 6.56 -3.23 -22.65
C ALA A 113 5.94 -2.86 -21.27
N GLY A 114 6.55 -1.96 -20.47
CA GLY A 114 5.84 -1.29 -19.37
C GLY A 114 5.50 -2.12 -18.12
N CYS A 115 6.04 -3.34 -18.00
CA CYS A 115 5.65 -4.27 -16.96
C CYS A 115 6.39 -4.07 -15.60
N GLY A 116 7.58 -3.44 -15.57
CA GLY A 116 8.43 -3.20 -14.38
C GLY A 116 7.84 -2.27 -13.32
N PRO A 117 8.16 -2.42 -12.01
CA PRO A 117 7.87 -1.35 -11.06
C PRO A 117 8.48 -0.06 -11.61
N GLN A 118 7.88 1.08 -11.26
CA GLN A 118 8.32 2.37 -11.78
C GLN A 118 9.68 2.77 -11.17
N GLY A 119 10.75 2.17 -11.67
CA GLY A 119 12.10 2.31 -11.16
C GLY A 119 13.13 2.35 -12.30
N SER A 120 14.18 3.15 -12.13
CA SER A 120 15.34 3.20 -13.03
C SER A 120 16.44 2.20 -12.64
N GLY A 121 16.10 1.18 -11.85
CA GLY A 121 17.05 0.25 -11.23
C GLY A 121 17.87 0.83 -10.07
N LYS A 122 17.79 2.15 -9.81
CA LYS A 122 18.39 2.81 -8.64
C LYS A 122 17.56 2.57 -7.37
N PRO A 123 18.10 2.73 -6.15
CA PRO A 123 17.34 2.43 -4.95
C PRO A 123 16.35 3.55 -4.68
N TYR A 124 15.29 3.23 -3.95
CA TYR A 124 14.39 4.25 -3.45
C TYR A 124 15.11 5.25 -2.52
N PRO A 125 14.85 6.57 -2.62
CA PRO A 125 13.90 7.21 -3.54
C PRO A 125 14.48 7.55 -4.92
N ALA A 126 15.81 7.60 -5.06
CA ALA A 126 16.49 8.09 -6.27
C ALA A 126 16.13 7.34 -7.56
N GLY A 127 15.68 6.09 -7.45
CA GLY A 127 15.23 5.31 -8.61
C GLY A 127 13.81 5.54 -9.08
N TYR A 128 12.98 6.26 -8.33
CA TYR A 128 11.55 6.34 -8.56
C TYR A 128 11.15 7.76 -8.99
N ALA A 129 10.19 7.87 -9.91
CA ALA A 129 9.65 9.14 -10.38
C ALA A 129 8.66 9.74 -9.35
N LEU A 130 9.08 9.86 -8.10
CA LEU A 130 8.28 10.49 -7.03
C LEU A 130 9.17 11.28 -6.08
N GLN A 131 8.56 12.20 -5.34
CA GLN A 131 9.20 13.02 -4.33
C GLN A 131 8.87 12.48 -2.95
N HIS A 132 9.83 11.84 -2.28
CA HIS A 132 9.67 11.42 -0.89
C HIS A 132 9.58 12.66 0.02
N PRO A 133 8.48 12.88 0.76
CA PRO A 133 8.38 14.04 1.64
C PRO A 133 9.43 13.96 2.75
N PRO A 134 10.11 15.07 3.13
CA PRO A 134 11.13 15.04 4.19
C PRO A 134 10.65 14.46 5.52
N GLY A 135 9.36 14.66 5.84
CA GLY A 135 8.71 14.10 7.04
C GLY A 135 8.00 12.76 6.80
N GLY A 136 8.26 12.07 5.69
CA GLY A 136 7.55 10.89 5.22
C GLY A 136 6.11 11.18 4.77
N PHE A 137 5.47 10.18 4.16
CA PHE A 137 4.05 10.24 3.82
C PHE A 137 3.18 10.25 5.07
N ASP A 138 2.06 10.97 5.03
CA ASP A 138 1.09 11.04 6.13
C ASP A 138 0.03 9.94 5.97
N VAL A 139 -0.24 9.52 4.73
CA VAL A 139 -1.09 8.38 4.39
C VAL A 139 -0.36 7.48 3.39
N VAL A 140 -0.41 6.17 3.62
CA VAL A 140 0.04 5.15 2.66
C VAL A 140 -1.12 4.19 2.40
N LEU A 141 -1.68 4.27 1.19
CA LEU A 141 -2.76 3.41 0.71
C LEU A 141 -2.19 2.38 -0.27
N HIS A 142 -2.25 1.10 0.08
CA HIS A 142 -1.87 0.03 -0.81
C HIS A 142 -3.09 -0.50 -1.56
N VAL A 143 -2.91 -0.82 -2.84
CA VAL A 143 -3.97 -1.33 -3.72
C VAL A 143 -3.48 -2.62 -4.37
N GLY A 144 -4.31 -3.66 -4.31
CA GLY A 144 -4.07 -4.93 -4.98
C GLY A 144 -5.30 -5.37 -5.75
N VAL A 145 -5.13 -6.26 -6.73
CA VAL A 145 -6.26 -6.90 -7.39
C VAL A 145 -6.73 -8.07 -6.54
N GLY A 146 -8.03 -8.13 -6.27
CA GLY A 146 -8.68 -9.18 -5.50
C GLY A 146 -9.75 -9.90 -6.32
N HIS A 147 -10.70 -10.49 -5.61
CA HIS A 147 -11.85 -11.16 -6.23
C HIS A 147 -12.81 -10.15 -6.89
N ALA A 148 -13.56 -10.60 -7.89
CA ALA A 148 -14.63 -9.81 -8.50
C ALA A 148 -15.69 -9.37 -7.47
N GLY A 149 -16.39 -8.28 -7.77
CA GLY A 149 -17.59 -7.87 -7.03
C GLY A 149 -17.48 -6.53 -6.31
N ASN A 150 -16.41 -6.26 -5.56
CA ASN A 150 -16.33 -5.06 -4.71
C ASN A 150 -14.90 -4.56 -4.56
N LEU A 151 -14.78 -3.25 -4.28
CA LEU A 151 -13.66 -2.73 -3.51
C LEU A 151 -13.72 -3.32 -2.09
N ALA A 152 -12.70 -4.08 -1.70
CA ALA A 152 -12.63 -4.67 -0.36
C ALA A 152 -11.61 -3.91 0.49
N VAL A 153 -12.10 -3.23 1.53
CA VAL A 153 -11.29 -2.40 2.42
C VAL A 153 -10.78 -3.26 3.58
N GLU A 154 -9.48 -3.54 3.60
CA GLU A 154 -8.87 -4.52 4.49
C GLU A 154 -8.59 -3.93 5.88
N GLN A 155 -9.05 -4.61 6.91
CA GLN A 155 -8.89 -4.16 8.31
C GLN A 155 -7.64 -4.70 9.00
N LEU A 156 -7.12 -5.83 8.53
CA LEU A 156 -6.02 -6.54 9.18
C LEU A 156 -5.09 -7.21 8.15
N ALA A 157 -3.86 -7.46 8.58
CA ALA A 157 -2.85 -8.20 7.82
C ALA A 157 -2.13 -9.19 8.74
N HIS A 158 -1.49 -10.21 8.16
CA HIS A 158 -0.90 -11.31 8.93
C HIS A 158 0.61 -11.34 8.87
N LYS A 159 1.27 -11.84 9.91
CA LYS A 159 2.74 -11.92 9.95
C LYS A 159 3.29 -13.07 9.10
N ARG A 160 2.51 -14.13 8.89
CA ARG A 160 3.00 -15.45 8.47
C ARG A 160 2.04 -16.20 7.56
N ARG A 161 2.51 -17.37 7.12
CA ARG A 161 1.85 -18.37 6.26
C ARG A 161 1.79 -17.96 4.79
N TYR A 162 2.80 -17.22 4.35
CA TYR A 162 3.01 -16.87 2.95
C TYR A 162 3.66 -18.03 2.18
N GLN A 163 2.84 -18.95 1.68
CA GLN A 163 3.33 -20.18 1.04
C GLN A 163 3.54 -20.01 -0.47
N MET A 164 2.83 -19.08 -1.11
CA MET A 164 2.90 -18.87 -2.55
C MET A 164 4.23 -18.23 -2.96
N THR A 165 4.77 -18.66 -4.10
CA THR A 165 5.92 -18.03 -4.73
C THR A 165 5.54 -16.74 -5.44
N ASP A 166 6.44 -15.78 -5.45
CA ASP A 166 6.27 -14.48 -6.10
C ASP A 166 6.55 -14.53 -7.63
N ALA A 167 6.63 -13.36 -8.27
CA ALA A 167 6.90 -13.23 -9.72
C ALA A 167 8.21 -13.85 -10.20
N ARG A 168 9.13 -14.17 -9.31
CA ARG A 168 10.42 -14.80 -9.62
C ARG A 168 10.45 -16.27 -9.22
N GLY A 169 9.35 -16.82 -8.74
CA GLY A 169 9.33 -18.17 -8.18
C GLY A 169 9.95 -18.23 -6.78
N GLU A 170 10.14 -17.10 -6.10
CA GLU A 170 10.74 -17.06 -4.77
C GLU A 170 9.68 -17.05 -3.67
N HIS A 171 9.98 -17.73 -2.57
CA HIS A 171 9.12 -17.74 -1.39
C HIS A 171 9.44 -16.59 -0.44
N ALA A 172 8.47 -16.23 0.40
CA ALA A 172 8.72 -15.36 1.54
C ALA A 172 9.84 -15.94 2.46
N PRO A 173 10.54 -15.07 3.21
CA PRO A 173 11.56 -15.49 4.17
C PRO A 173 11.03 -16.56 5.12
N ARG A 174 11.94 -17.45 5.57
CA ARG A 174 11.60 -18.44 6.58
C ARG A 174 11.41 -17.74 7.92
N ALA A 175 10.35 -18.10 8.62
CA ALA A 175 10.05 -17.52 9.92
C ALA A 175 10.80 -18.30 11.00
N LEU A 176 12.10 -18.00 11.16
CA LEU A 176 13.07 -18.85 11.89
C LEU A 176 12.78 -19.01 13.38
N ASP A 177 12.16 -18.00 14.00
CA ASP A 177 11.70 -18.01 15.39
C ASP A 177 10.64 -19.09 15.68
N GLN A 178 9.99 -19.65 14.66
CA GLN A 178 9.10 -20.81 14.77
C GLN A 178 9.66 -22.08 14.13
N SER A 179 10.75 -21.99 13.36
CA SER A 179 11.38 -23.16 12.73
C SER A 179 11.97 -24.14 13.74
N ALA A 180 12.23 -23.69 14.98
CA ALA A 180 12.65 -24.53 16.10
C ALA A 180 11.50 -25.31 16.77
N LEU A 181 10.24 -25.00 16.46
CA LEU A 181 9.04 -25.72 16.94
C LEU A 181 8.57 -26.80 15.96
N ALA A 182 9.23 -26.93 14.80
CA ALA A 182 9.02 -28.05 13.90
C ALA A 182 9.80 -29.26 14.43
N GLU A 183 9.08 -30.22 15.02
CA GLU A 183 9.60 -31.55 15.33
C GLU A 183 10.37 -32.11 14.12
N PRO A 184 11.52 -32.78 14.31
CA PRO A 184 12.32 -33.28 13.20
C PRO A 184 11.53 -34.35 12.43
N ALA A 185 10.98 -33.97 11.28
CA ALA A 185 10.30 -34.89 10.39
C ALA A 185 11.32 -35.84 9.73
N ALA A 186 10.97 -37.13 9.73
CA ALA A 186 11.71 -38.22 9.10
C ALA A 186 12.04 -37.94 7.61
N PRO A 187 13.08 -38.57 7.03
CA PRO A 187 13.63 -38.17 5.75
C PRO A 187 12.78 -38.73 4.59
N GLN A 188 11.82 -37.95 4.09
CA GLN A 188 11.21 -38.21 2.79
C GLN A 188 10.96 -36.90 2.02
N ARG A 189 11.37 -36.93 0.74
CA ARG A 189 11.27 -35.84 -0.23
C ARG A 189 9.79 -35.53 -0.51
N VAL A 190 9.25 -34.48 0.10
CA VAL A 190 7.94 -33.89 -0.21
C VAL A 190 8.08 -32.39 0.00
N ALA A 191 7.40 -31.57 -0.82
CA ALA A 191 7.49 -30.10 -0.78
C ALA A 191 7.45 -29.54 0.64
N ASP A 192 8.29 -28.53 0.91
CA ASP A 192 8.57 -27.85 2.19
C ASP A 192 7.35 -27.09 2.76
N THR A 193 6.24 -27.80 2.99
CA THR A 193 4.99 -27.29 3.57
C THR A 193 5.04 -27.18 5.09
N SER A 194 6.07 -27.75 5.74
CA SER A 194 6.33 -27.60 7.18
C SER A 194 6.99 -26.27 7.53
N CYS A 195 7.65 -25.60 6.58
CA CYS A 195 8.30 -24.32 6.87
C CYS A 195 7.26 -23.19 6.94
N VAL A 196 7.10 -22.62 8.13
CA VAL A 196 6.39 -21.36 8.29
C VAL A 196 7.20 -20.24 7.64
N ARG A 197 6.54 -19.43 6.81
CA ARG A 197 7.15 -18.32 6.05
C ARG A 197 6.45 -17.01 6.34
N GLY A 198 7.22 -15.92 6.33
CA GLY A 198 6.76 -14.57 6.61
C GLY A 198 7.80 -13.75 7.36
N PHE A 199 7.32 -12.83 8.19
CA PHE A 199 8.16 -11.94 8.96
C PHE A 199 8.63 -12.63 10.26
N ALA A 200 9.94 -12.63 10.50
CA ALA A 200 10.54 -13.06 11.75
C ALA A 200 11.61 -12.06 12.17
N GLU A 201 12.84 -12.19 11.66
CA GLU A 201 13.97 -11.34 12.06
C GLU A 201 13.68 -9.86 11.80
N GLY A 202 13.81 -9.04 12.84
CA GLY A 202 13.49 -7.61 12.84
C GLY A 202 12.00 -7.27 13.02
N TYR A 203 11.11 -8.25 13.05
CA TYR A 203 9.67 -8.08 13.27
C TYR A 203 9.16 -8.76 14.54
N GLU A 204 10.04 -9.18 15.44
CA GLU A 204 9.74 -9.95 16.65
C GLU A 204 8.74 -9.23 17.57
N ALA A 205 8.83 -7.90 17.65
CA ALA A 205 7.98 -7.07 18.51
C ALA A 205 6.54 -6.85 17.99
N PHE A 206 6.24 -7.22 16.73
CA PHE A 206 4.92 -7.05 16.13
C PHE A 206 4.05 -8.29 16.31
N GLN A 207 2.74 -8.08 16.35
CA GLN A 207 1.74 -9.11 16.54
C GLN A 207 1.65 -10.04 15.33
N GLU A 208 1.11 -11.24 15.52
CA GLU A 208 0.82 -12.16 14.41
C GLU A 208 -0.24 -11.59 13.44
N GLU A 209 -1.09 -10.69 13.92
CA GLU A 209 -2.05 -9.91 13.15
C GLU A 209 -1.93 -8.43 13.52
N GLU A 210 -1.69 -7.59 12.52
CA GLU A 210 -1.70 -6.13 12.70
C GLU A 210 -2.97 -5.54 12.10
N ARG A 211 -3.55 -4.54 12.77
CA ARG A 211 -4.81 -3.89 12.36
C ARG A 211 -4.58 -2.44 11.97
N SER A 212 -5.30 -1.98 10.96
CA SER A 212 -5.34 -0.54 10.66
C SER A 212 -6.07 0.21 11.78
N SER A 213 -5.60 1.42 12.07
CA SER A 213 -6.27 2.37 12.97
C SER A 213 -7.48 3.06 12.32
N VAL A 214 -7.76 2.78 11.04
CA VAL A 214 -8.85 3.38 10.27
C VAL A 214 -10.20 2.79 10.69
N ASP A 215 -11.18 3.66 10.91
CA ASP A 215 -12.59 3.24 11.01
C ASP A 215 -13.10 2.85 9.62
N VAL A 216 -12.89 1.58 9.28
CA VAL A 216 -13.26 1.02 7.97
C VAL A 216 -14.77 1.05 7.76
N ALA A 217 -15.58 0.89 8.81
CA ALA A 217 -17.03 0.97 8.69
C ALA A 217 -17.47 2.38 8.26
N ALA A 218 -16.95 3.42 8.93
CA ALA A 218 -17.23 4.81 8.59
C ALA A 218 -16.73 5.18 7.19
N LEU A 219 -15.54 4.70 6.78
CA LEU A 219 -15.01 4.89 5.44
C LEU A 219 -15.91 4.25 4.36
N VAL A 220 -16.29 2.99 4.54
CA VAL A 220 -17.16 2.26 3.59
C VAL A 220 -18.51 2.96 3.46
N GLU A 221 -19.12 3.35 4.58
CA GLU A 221 -20.40 4.06 4.56
C GLU A 221 -20.28 5.41 3.86
N TRP A 222 -19.19 6.15 4.12
CA TRP A 222 -18.94 7.41 3.44
C TRP A 222 -18.73 7.25 1.94
N LEU A 223 -17.93 6.26 1.50
CA LEU A 223 -17.70 5.98 0.09
C LEU A 223 -19.01 5.66 -0.66
N LYS A 224 -19.91 4.90 -0.03
CA LYS A 224 -21.25 4.64 -0.57
C LYS A 224 -22.06 5.92 -0.74
N ARG A 225 -22.04 6.82 0.24
CA ARG A 225 -22.70 8.14 0.13
C ARG A 225 -22.09 9.02 -0.97
N GLN A 226 -20.83 8.81 -1.33
CA GLN A 226 -20.18 9.49 -2.46
C GLN A 226 -20.42 8.78 -3.81
N GLY A 227 -21.24 7.72 -3.85
CA GLY A 227 -21.58 7.01 -5.09
C GLY A 227 -20.71 5.78 -5.39
N THR A 228 -19.78 5.40 -4.52
CA THR A 228 -19.04 4.13 -4.65
C THR A 228 -19.87 3.00 -4.04
N GLU A 229 -20.80 2.42 -4.80
CA GLU A 229 -21.76 1.43 -4.27
C GLU A 229 -21.11 0.09 -3.92
N HIS A 230 -20.25 -0.42 -4.81
CA HIS A 230 -19.58 -1.72 -4.68
C HIS A 230 -18.32 -1.63 -3.80
N VAL A 231 -18.53 -1.36 -2.51
CA VAL A 231 -17.47 -1.29 -1.50
C VAL A 231 -17.91 -1.99 -0.21
N ARG A 232 -17.00 -2.77 0.39
CA ARG A 232 -17.25 -3.52 1.63
C ARG A 232 -16.04 -3.57 2.54
N PRO A 233 -16.24 -3.76 3.87
CA PRO A 233 -15.15 -4.15 4.75
C PRO A 233 -14.65 -5.56 4.40
N SER A 234 -13.40 -5.83 4.74
CA SER A 234 -12.75 -7.13 4.62
C SER A 234 -11.80 -7.34 5.81
N LEU A 235 -11.63 -8.61 6.19
CA LEU A 235 -10.77 -9.05 7.30
C LEU A 235 -9.65 -9.98 6.79
N ASP A 236 -9.50 -10.11 5.47
CA ASP A 236 -8.54 -11.02 4.88
C ASP A 236 -8.00 -10.44 3.58
N ALA A 237 -6.81 -9.84 3.67
CA ALA A 237 -6.06 -9.37 2.53
C ALA A 237 -5.41 -10.52 1.74
N GLY A 238 -5.71 -11.77 2.10
CA GLY A 238 -5.15 -12.99 1.53
C GLY A 238 -3.93 -13.50 2.32
N ARG A 239 -3.16 -14.39 1.69
CA ARG A 239 -1.86 -14.89 2.19
C ARG A 239 -0.80 -14.85 1.09
N PHE A 240 -0.75 -13.72 0.39
CA PHE A 240 0.20 -13.45 -0.69
C PHE A 240 0.78 -12.02 -0.55
N LEU A 241 1.28 -11.43 -1.63
CA LEU A 241 1.99 -10.14 -1.61
C LEU A 241 1.09 -8.96 -1.21
N CYS A 242 -0.23 -9.06 -1.39
CA CYS A 242 -1.20 -8.06 -0.91
C CYS A 242 -1.21 -7.95 0.62
N ASP A 243 -1.38 -9.09 1.31
CA ASP A 243 -1.30 -9.17 2.77
C ASP A 243 0.13 -8.87 3.26
N PHE A 244 1.16 -9.32 2.53
CA PHE A 244 2.57 -9.09 2.88
C PHE A 244 2.97 -7.62 2.84
N ILE A 245 2.62 -6.87 1.79
CA ILE A 245 2.89 -5.43 1.70
C ILE A 245 2.11 -4.68 2.79
N TYR A 246 0.88 -5.11 3.07
CA TYR A 246 0.03 -4.47 4.07
C TYR A 246 0.60 -4.65 5.48
N TYR A 247 0.95 -5.89 5.85
CA TYR A 247 1.55 -6.20 7.15
C TYR A 247 2.87 -5.45 7.33
N ALA A 248 3.77 -5.49 6.33
CA ALA A 248 5.01 -4.73 6.37
C ALA A 248 4.73 -3.24 6.62
N SER A 249 3.78 -2.65 5.90
CA SER A 249 3.50 -1.22 5.98
C SER A 249 2.91 -0.81 7.33
N LEU A 250 2.03 -1.61 7.92
CA LEU A 250 1.50 -1.41 9.28
C LEU A 250 2.64 -1.41 10.31
N CYS A 251 3.51 -2.43 10.26
CA CYS A 251 4.65 -2.55 11.16
C CYS A 251 5.64 -1.38 11.01
N GLU A 252 5.96 -0.99 9.78
CA GLU A 252 6.90 0.10 9.52
C GLU A 252 6.33 1.47 9.91
N ALA A 253 5.03 1.69 9.75
CA ALA A 253 4.36 2.89 10.25
C ALA A 253 4.42 2.96 11.80
N GLN A 254 4.20 1.84 12.48
CA GLN A 254 4.36 1.74 13.93
C GLN A 254 5.81 1.98 14.36
N ARG A 255 6.79 1.40 13.65
CA ARG A 255 8.22 1.60 13.91
C ARG A 255 8.65 3.05 13.71
N ALA A 256 8.09 3.73 12.70
CA ALA A 256 8.39 5.13 12.39
C ALA A 256 7.74 6.12 13.37
N ARG A 257 6.70 5.70 14.10
CA ARG A 257 5.87 6.57 14.93
C ARG A 257 6.64 7.41 15.95
N PRO A 258 7.58 6.89 16.76
CA PRO A 258 8.31 7.70 17.73
C PRO A 258 9.10 8.85 17.08
N ARG A 259 9.74 8.58 15.93
CA ARG A 259 10.48 9.58 15.15
C ARG A 259 9.55 10.63 14.56
N ARG A 260 8.35 10.24 14.10
CA ARG A 260 7.35 11.19 13.58
C ARG A 260 6.78 12.06 14.69
N GLU A 261 6.47 11.49 15.85
CA GLU A 261 5.97 12.22 17.02
C GLU A 261 7.00 13.23 17.54
N GLN A 262 8.29 12.87 17.57
CA GLN A 262 9.39 13.80 17.88
C GLN A 262 9.47 14.97 16.89
N ALA A 263 9.09 14.74 15.63
CA ALA A 263 9.01 15.78 14.59
C ALA A 263 7.66 16.54 14.60
N GLY A 264 6.81 16.35 15.63
CA GLY A 264 5.51 17.02 15.74
C GLY A 264 4.45 16.50 14.77
N LYS A 265 4.65 15.31 14.19
CA LYS A 265 3.71 14.67 13.26
C LYS A 265 3.04 13.46 13.88
N ALA A 266 1.78 13.22 13.51
CA ALA A 266 1.13 11.95 13.77
C ALA A 266 1.85 10.80 13.03
N GLY A 267 1.65 9.57 13.51
CA GLY A 267 2.01 8.36 12.78
C GLY A 267 1.33 8.31 11.40
N ALA A 268 1.95 7.62 10.45
CA ALA A 268 1.35 7.47 9.12
C ALA A 268 0.10 6.58 9.19
N THR A 269 -0.98 7.01 8.53
CA THR A 269 -2.18 6.18 8.37
C THR A 269 -1.94 5.17 7.24
N VAL A 270 -2.13 3.88 7.52
CA VAL A 270 -1.92 2.80 6.56
C VAL A 270 -3.22 2.05 6.32
N LEU A 271 -3.55 1.79 5.05
CA LEU A 271 -4.69 0.98 4.65
C LEU A 271 -4.36 0.17 3.40
N PHE A 272 -5.07 -0.94 3.20
CA PHE A 272 -5.06 -1.70 1.96
C PHE A 272 -6.48 -1.82 1.40
N ILE A 273 -6.63 -1.67 0.08
CA ILE A 273 -7.89 -1.88 -0.63
C ILE A 273 -7.65 -2.85 -1.79
N HIS A 274 -8.38 -3.96 -1.82
CA HIS A 274 -8.48 -4.79 -3.02
C HIS A 274 -9.47 -4.18 -4.00
N VAL A 275 -9.07 -4.08 -5.27
CA VAL A 275 -9.95 -3.76 -6.40
C VAL A 275 -10.35 -5.04 -7.14
N PRO A 276 -11.55 -5.11 -7.73
CA PRO A 276 -11.91 -6.23 -8.60
C PRO A 276 -11.16 -6.15 -9.95
N PRO A 277 -11.26 -7.18 -10.80
CA PRO A 277 -10.94 -7.07 -12.21
C PRO A 277 -11.70 -5.91 -12.88
N VAL A 278 -11.07 -5.26 -13.86
CA VAL A 278 -11.67 -4.14 -14.60
C VAL A 278 -12.93 -4.62 -15.32
N GLY A 279 -14.05 -3.93 -15.11
CA GLY A 279 -15.34 -4.23 -15.73
C GLY A 279 -16.24 -5.17 -14.94
N GLU A 280 -15.82 -5.65 -13.75
CA GLU A 280 -16.55 -6.67 -12.99
C GLU A 280 -16.69 -6.35 -11.49
N PRO A 281 -17.73 -5.62 -11.03
CA PRO A 281 -18.72 -4.87 -11.80
C PRO A 281 -18.27 -3.44 -12.09
N LEU A 282 -17.12 -3.03 -11.55
CA LEU A 282 -16.66 -1.65 -11.59
C LEU A 282 -15.83 -1.39 -12.85
N SER A 283 -16.15 -0.31 -13.54
CA SER A 283 -15.28 0.27 -14.55
C SER A 283 -13.99 0.83 -13.91
N LEU A 284 -12.98 1.05 -14.75
CA LEU A 284 -11.72 1.65 -14.31
C LEU A 284 -11.93 3.05 -13.68
N ALA A 285 -12.85 3.83 -14.25
CA ALA A 285 -13.17 5.18 -13.76
C ALA A 285 -13.80 5.13 -12.37
N GLU A 286 -14.74 4.21 -12.13
CA GLU A 286 -15.38 4.04 -10.83
C GLU A 286 -14.38 3.56 -9.76
N MET A 287 -13.48 2.63 -10.11
CA MET A 287 -12.40 2.23 -9.21
C MET A 287 -11.47 3.39 -8.87
N THR A 288 -11.07 4.18 -9.88
CA THR A 288 -10.21 5.35 -9.69
C THR A 288 -10.87 6.38 -8.77
N GLU A 289 -12.16 6.64 -8.96
CA GLU A 289 -12.93 7.59 -8.16
C GLU A 289 -13.09 7.10 -6.71
N GLY A 290 -13.39 5.81 -6.50
CA GLY A 290 -13.48 5.23 -5.16
C GLY A 290 -12.14 5.31 -4.41
N LEU A 291 -11.02 5.01 -5.08
CA LEU A 291 -9.67 5.11 -4.48
C LEU A 291 -9.26 6.56 -4.21
N ARG A 292 -9.62 7.49 -5.10
CA ARG A 292 -9.45 8.94 -4.88
C ARG A 292 -10.23 9.42 -3.66
N GLY A 293 -11.48 8.99 -3.53
CA GLY A 293 -12.32 9.26 -2.36
C GLY A 293 -11.71 8.70 -1.07
N ALA A 294 -11.22 7.46 -1.11
CA ALA A 294 -10.56 6.84 0.04
C ALA A 294 -9.30 7.61 0.46
N ALA A 295 -8.46 8.00 -0.50
CA ALA A 295 -7.27 8.82 -0.24
C ALA A 295 -7.63 10.16 0.42
N TRP A 296 -8.67 10.84 -0.07
CA TRP A 296 -9.17 12.08 0.52
C TRP A 296 -9.67 11.87 1.95
N TRP A 297 -10.51 10.85 2.17
CA TRP A 297 -11.06 10.55 3.48
C TRP A 297 -9.93 10.29 4.48
N LEU A 298 -8.97 9.43 4.14
CA LEU A 298 -7.82 9.10 5.00
C LEU A 298 -6.96 10.32 5.33
N ALA A 299 -6.79 11.23 4.38
CA ALA A 299 -5.99 12.44 4.55
C ALA A 299 -6.69 13.51 5.40
N THR A 300 -8.01 13.45 5.54
CA THR A 300 -8.82 14.52 6.15
C THR A 300 -9.50 14.13 7.45
N GLN A 301 -9.62 12.84 7.76
CA GLN A 301 -10.04 12.37 9.07
C GLN A 301 -9.06 12.85 10.16
N LYS A 302 -9.59 13.56 11.15
CA LYS A 302 -8.90 14.00 12.38
C LYS A 302 -9.85 13.81 13.55
#